data_AF-A0A8T4FH50-F1
#
_entry.id   AF-A0A8T4FH50-F1
#
_cell.length_a   1.000
_cell.length_b   1.000
_cell.length_c   1.000
_cell.angle_alpha   90.00
_cell.angle_beta   90.00
_cell.angle_gamma   90.00
#
_symmetry.space_group_name_H-M   'P 1'
#
loop_
_entity.id
_entity.type
_entity.pdbx_description
1 polymer ?
#
loop_
_entity_poly.entity_id
_entity_poly.type
_entity_poly.pdbx_seq_one_letter_code
_entity_poly.pdbx_strand_id
1 'polypeptide(L)'
;MQNRSLFIFSALFLVICACICGCTGTGSTNNPVPTATATPAATATTAAPTATPAADGITIVDDTGATVFIPAGVERIVSLAPSITELYFAMTDENSTTKLVGRTSYDNYPEEALKVDSIGGMTTGSSIETIISKNPDLIMSTTMVDMNTIN
;
A
#
# COMPACT_ATOMS: atom_id res chain seq x y z
N MET A 1 -15.40 6.22 49.99
CA MET A 1 -14.10 6.26 49.29
C MET A 1 -14.32 6.55 47.80
N GLN A 2 -14.65 7.78 47.41
CA GLN A 2 -15.08 8.07 46.02
C GLN A 2 -14.62 9.43 45.44
N ASN A 3 -13.70 10.14 46.12
CA ASN A 3 -13.34 11.51 45.71
C ASN A 3 -11.82 11.72 45.49
N ARG A 4 -11.02 10.64 45.39
CA ARG A 4 -9.55 10.76 45.17
C ARG A 4 -9.14 10.71 43.69
N SER A 5 -9.98 10.14 42.82
CA SER A 5 -9.71 10.02 41.38
C SER A 5 -9.90 11.33 40.61
N LEU A 6 -10.83 12.19 41.05
CA LEU A 6 -11.16 13.45 40.35
C LEU A 6 -10.06 14.53 40.50
N PHE A 7 -9.31 14.51 41.61
CA PHE A 7 -8.17 15.42 41.81
C PHE A 7 -6.93 15.04 40.99
N ILE A 8 -6.79 13.76 40.60
CA ILE A 8 -5.66 13.30 39.78
C ILE A 8 -5.88 13.71 38.31
N PHE A 9 -7.13 13.70 37.83
CA PHE A 9 -7.47 14.17 36.48
C PHE A 9 -7.31 15.69 36.29
N SER A 10 -7.55 16.50 37.34
CA SER A 10 -7.31 17.95 37.30
C SER A 10 -5.82 18.32 37.31
N ALA A 11 -4.94 17.46 37.83
CA ALA A 11 -3.49 17.70 37.84
C ALA A 11 -2.82 17.23 36.53
N LEU A 12 -3.37 16.22 35.85
CA LEU A 12 -2.82 15.70 34.61
C LEU A 12 -3.14 16.59 33.38
N PHE A 13 -4.22 17.38 33.45
CA PHE A 13 -4.59 18.34 32.39
C PHE A 13 -3.69 19.60 32.36
N LEU A 14 -2.98 19.91 33.46
CA LEU A 14 -2.07 21.06 33.54
C LEU A 14 -0.65 20.76 33.02
N VAL A 15 -0.29 19.48 32.83
CA VAL A 15 1.04 19.06 32.35
C VAL A 15 1.10 19.00 30.81
N ILE A 16 -0.04 19.04 30.13
CA ILE A 16 -0.14 18.99 28.65
C ILE A 16 0.09 20.38 28.00
N CYS A 17 0.18 21.46 28.78
CA CYS A 17 0.35 22.83 28.27
C CYS A 17 1.82 23.29 28.10
N ALA A 18 2.81 22.41 28.26
CA ALA A 18 4.23 22.78 28.36
C ALA A 18 5.15 22.23 27.24
N CYS A 19 4.60 21.86 26.08
CA CYS A 19 5.42 21.39 24.94
C CYS A 19 5.15 22.13 23.64
N ILE A 20 5.04 23.46 23.70
CA ILE A 20 5.15 24.32 22.51
C ILE A 20 6.23 25.36 22.80
N CYS A 21 7.50 24.98 22.59
CA CYS A 21 8.58 25.95 22.49
C CYS A 21 9.74 25.39 21.68
N GLY A 22 10.03 26.07 20.57
CA GLY A 22 11.41 26.32 20.14
C GLY A 22 12.00 25.38 19.10
N CYS A 23 12.01 25.81 17.84
CA CYS A 23 13.25 26.03 17.10
C CYS A 23 12.97 26.84 15.83
N THR A 24 13.13 28.16 15.94
CA THR A 24 13.37 29.06 14.81
C THR A 24 14.83 28.90 14.37
N GLY A 25 15.06 28.23 13.24
CA GLY A 25 16.37 28.13 12.62
C GLY A 25 16.56 29.22 11.57
N THR A 26 17.02 30.41 11.98
CA THR A 26 17.63 31.42 11.10
C THR A 26 19.08 31.03 10.84
N GLY A 27 19.36 30.53 9.62
CA GLY A 27 20.71 30.34 9.09
C GLY A 27 20.95 31.28 7.92
N SER A 28 21.62 32.40 8.19
CA SER A 28 22.22 33.29 7.19
C SER A 28 23.67 32.89 6.99
N THR A 29 24.10 32.63 5.75
CA THR A 29 25.41 33.08 5.24
C THR A 29 25.39 33.16 3.71
N ASN A 30 25.47 34.39 3.21
CA ASN A 30 25.83 34.73 1.84
C ASN A 30 27.23 34.19 1.54
N ASN A 31 27.41 33.42 0.47
CA ASN A 31 28.73 33.06 -0.05
C ASN A 31 28.99 33.83 -1.36
N PRO A 32 30.21 34.36 -1.59
CA PRO A 32 30.50 35.15 -2.77
C PRO A 32 30.55 34.31 -4.05
N VAL A 33 30.10 34.95 -5.14
CA VAL A 33 30.23 34.52 -6.53
C VAL A 33 31.71 34.36 -6.90
N PRO A 34 32.18 33.18 -7.35
CA PRO A 34 33.43 33.07 -8.07
C PRO A 34 33.21 33.34 -9.56
N THR A 35 33.89 34.38 -10.03
CA THR A 35 34.10 34.77 -11.42
C THR A 35 34.62 33.62 -12.27
N ALA A 36 34.10 33.55 -13.49
CA ALA A 36 34.38 32.57 -14.53
C ALA A 36 35.87 32.43 -14.90
N THR A 37 36.30 31.17 -15.05
CA THR A 37 37.45 30.79 -15.87
C THR A 37 36.96 29.85 -16.96
N ALA A 38 37.21 30.23 -18.21
CA ALA A 38 36.72 29.56 -19.41
C ALA A 38 37.60 28.36 -19.85
N THR A 39 36.97 27.49 -20.67
CA THR A 39 37.55 26.67 -21.77
C THR A 39 37.83 25.18 -21.45
N PRO A 40 37.68 24.21 -22.40
CA PRO A 40 36.89 24.14 -23.64
C PRO A 40 35.86 22.97 -23.67
N ALA A 41 35.00 23.06 -24.69
CA ALA A 41 33.98 22.11 -25.14
C ALA A 41 34.39 20.62 -25.09
N ALA A 42 33.68 19.85 -24.27
CA ALA A 42 33.43 18.44 -24.50
C ALA A 42 32.07 18.31 -25.19
N THR A 43 32.05 17.69 -26.36
CA THR A 43 30.84 17.37 -27.12
C THR A 43 29.97 16.43 -26.29
N ALA A 44 29.01 16.99 -25.54
CA ALA A 44 27.97 16.23 -24.90
C ALA A 44 26.96 15.82 -25.98
N THR A 45 27.03 14.56 -26.40
CA THR A 45 25.92 13.91 -27.09
C THR A 45 24.73 13.93 -26.12
N THR A 46 23.80 14.86 -26.32
CA THR A 46 22.50 14.87 -25.65
C THR A 46 21.73 13.64 -26.14
N ALA A 47 21.85 12.52 -25.45
CA ALA A 47 20.87 11.46 -25.53
C ALA A 47 19.55 12.06 -25.03
N ALA A 48 18.58 12.20 -25.93
CA ALA A 48 17.24 12.61 -25.57
C ALA A 48 16.72 11.68 -24.46
N PRO A 49 16.13 12.20 -23.38
CA PRO A 49 15.48 11.34 -22.41
C PRO A 49 14.38 10.59 -23.16
N THR A 50 14.57 9.29 -23.33
CA THR A 50 13.49 8.40 -23.75
C THR A 50 12.48 8.48 -22.62
N ALA A 51 11.39 9.22 -22.84
CA ALA A 51 10.31 9.29 -21.87
C ALA A 51 9.77 7.88 -21.70
N THR A 52 10.08 7.25 -20.56
CA THR A 52 9.41 6.04 -20.12
C THR A 52 7.91 6.36 -20.11
N PRO A 53 7.07 5.60 -20.85
CA PRO A 53 5.63 5.79 -20.79
C PRO A 53 5.20 5.74 -19.32
N ALA A 54 4.44 6.73 -18.86
CA ALA A 54 3.82 6.67 -17.54
C ALA A 54 2.96 5.39 -17.52
N ALA A 55 3.10 4.58 -16.47
CA ALA A 55 2.28 3.39 -16.31
C ALA A 55 0.81 3.83 -16.21
N ASP A 56 -0.02 3.38 -17.15
CA ASP A 56 -1.46 3.58 -17.09
C ASP A 56 -2.00 2.87 -15.83
N GLY A 57 -2.93 3.52 -15.11
CA GLY A 57 -3.48 2.98 -13.87
C GLY A 57 -4.26 4.01 -13.06
N ILE A 58 -4.75 3.59 -11.89
CA ILE A 58 -5.46 4.46 -10.94
C ILE A 58 -4.77 4.43 -9.58
N THR A 59 -4.79 5.56 -8.88
CA THR A 59 -4.38 5.62 -7.48
C THR A 59 -5.61 5.71 -6.60
N ILE A 60 -5.71 4.82 -5.63
CA ILE A 60 -6.78 4.79 -4.65
C ILE A 60 -6.22 4.97 -3.24
N VAL A 61 -7.06 5.48 -2.34
CA VAL A 61 -6.81 5.43 -0.90
C VAL A 61 -7.73 4.34 -0.35
N ASP A 62 -7.16 3.33 0.29
CA ASP A 62 -7.94 2.23 0.86
C ASP A 62 -8.58 2.61 2.22
N ASP A 63 -9.30 1.68 2.83
CA ASP A 63 -9.97 1.89 4.12
C ASP A 63 -9.02 2.00 5.31
N THR A 64 -7.74 1.63 5.13
CA THR A 64 -6.66 1.83 6.11
C THR A 64 -5.97 3.19 5.95
N GLY A 65 -6.28 3.93 4.89
CA GLY A 65 -5.63 5.20 4.53
C GLY A 65 -4.35 5.03 3.70
N ALA A 66 -4.01 3.80 3.28
CA ALA A 66 -2.86 3.57 2.42
C ALA A 66 -3.16 4.03 1.00
N THR A 67 -2.17 4.68 0.37
CA THR A 67 -2.26 5.06 -1.04
C THR A 67 -1.71 3.94 -1.90
N VAL A 68 -2.56 3.34 -2.73
CA VAL A 68 -2.24 2.18 -3.56
C VAL A 68 -2.38 2.56 -5.04
N PHE A 69 -1.35 2.28 -5.82
CA PHE A 69 -1.41 2.36 -7.28
C PHE A 69 -1.84 1.00 -7.83
N ILE A 70 -2.93 0.99 -8.60
CA ILE A 70 -3.43 -0.19 -9.30
C ILE A 70 -3.10 0.00 -10.79
N PRO A 71 -2.24 -0.85 -11.38
CA PRO A 71 -1.91 -0.77 -12.79
C PRO A 71 -3.16 -1.04 -13.65
N ALA A 72 -3.23 -0.42 -14.82
CA ALA A 72 -4.22 -0.79 -15.82
C ALA A 72 -3.95 -2.24 -16.28
N GLY A 73 -5.03 -2.99 -16.55
CA GLY A 73 -4.92 -4.35 -17.07
C GLY A 73 -4.55 -5.41 -16.03
N VAL A 74 -5.11 -5.34 -14.82
CA VAL A 74 -5.04 -6.44 -13.84
C VAL A 74 -5.68 -7.71 -14.43
N GLU A 75 -4.93 -8.78 -14.54
CA GLU A 75 -5.33 -10.07 -15.11
C GLU A 75 -5.41 -11.19 -14.06
N ARG A 76 -4.66 -11.11 -12.94
CA ARG A 76 -4.45 -12.23 -12.01
C ARG A 76 -4.57 -11.81 -10.56
N ILE A 77 -5.77 -12.02 -10.00
CA ILE A 77 -6.08 -11.64 -8.61
C ILE A 77 -5.93 -12.81 -7.66
N VAL A 78 -5.35 -12.57 -6.48
CA VAL A 78 -5.48 -13.46 -5.32
C VAL A 78 -6.39 -12.80 -4.28
N SER A 79 -7.36 -13.55 -3.77
CA SER A 79 -8.24 -13.15 -2.68
C SER A 79 -7.78 -13.80 -1.37
N LEU A 80 -7.66 -12.98 -0.33
CA LEU A 80 -7.28 -13.41 1.02
C LEU A 80 -8.47 -13.47 1.98
N ALA A 81 -9.71 -13.35 1.51
CA ALA A 81 -10.88 -13.48 2.39
C ALA A 81 -12.16 -13.91 1.64
N PRO A 82 -13.06 -14.65 2.32
CA PRO A 82 -14.39 -15.01 1.80
C PRO A 82 -15.15 -13.85 1.18
N SER A 83 -15.28 -12.73 1.90
CA SER A 83 -16.02 -11.56 1.41
C SER A 83 -15.48 -10.98 0.11
N ILE A 84 -14.16 -11.06 -0.12
CA ILE A 84 -13.50 -10.56 -1.32
C ILE A 84 -13.73 -11.52 -2.50
N THR A 85 -13.63 -12.82 -2.25
CA THR A 85 -13.92 -13.84 -3.26
C THR A 85 -15.37 -13.74 -3.74
N GLU A 86 -16.31 -13.57 -2.81
CA GLU A 86 -17.71 -13.35 -3.13
C GLU A 86 -17.92 -12.07 -3.95
N LEU A 87 -17.25 -10.97 -3.59
CA LEU A 87 -17.30 -9.72 -4.34
C LEU A 87 -16.76 -9.89 -5.76
N TYR A 88 -15.64 -10.62 -5.93
CA TYR A 88 -15.07 -10.93 -7.24
C TYR A 88 -16.11 -11.66 -8.12
N PHE A 89 -16.74 -12.72 -7.63
CA PHE A 89 -17.75 -13.45 -8.40
C PHE A 89 -19.06 -12.68 -8.61
N ALA A 90 -19.39 -11.74 -7.73
CA ALA A 90 -20.56 -10.87 -7.91
C ALA A 90 -20.34 -9.79 -8.99
N MET A 91 -19.09 -9.40 -9.24
CA MET A 91 -18.73 -8.33 -10.18
C MET A 91 -18.19 -8.83 -11.52
N THR A 92 -17.82 -10.10 -11.60
CA THR A 92 -17.20 -10.69 -12.80
C THR A 92 -18.07 -11.79 -13.39
N ASP A 93 -17.87 -12.04 -14.67
CA ASP A 93 -18.45 -13.17 -15.38
C ASP A 93 -17.36 -14.01 -16.03
N GLU A 94 -17.76 -15.10 -16.71
CA GLU A 94 -16.86 -16.02 -17.38
C GLU A 94 -15.98 -15.38 -18.47
N ASN A 95 -16.43 -14.28 -19.07
CA ASN A 95 -15.74 -13.54 -20.13
C ASN A 95 -14.77 -12.49 -19.58
N SER A 96 -14.75 -12.25 -18.27
CA SER A 96 -13.79 -11.35 -17.64
C SER A 96 -12.36 -11.76 -17.99
N THR A 97 -11.55 -10.81 -18.45
CA THR A 97 -10.10 -11.01 -18.67
C THR A 97 -9.35 -11.14 -17.36
N THR A 98 -9.89 -10.59 -16.28
CA THR A 98 -9.33 -10.69 -14.93
C THR A 98 -9.78 -11.97 -14.26
N LYS A 99 -8.83 -12.84 -13.92
CA LYS A 99 -9.06 -14.16 -13.31
C LYS A 99 -8.66 -14.16 -11.84
N LEU A 100 -9.51 -14.77 -11.01
CA LEU A 100 -9.14 -15.14 -9.65
C LEU A 100 -8.29 -16.41 -9.71
N VAL A 101 -7.02 -16.30 -9.29
CA VAL A 101 -6.02 -17.38 -9.39
C VAL A 101 -5.66 -18.00 -8.05
N GLY A 102 -6.18 -17.44 -6.95
CA GLY A 102 -6.02 -17.97 -5.61
C GLY A 102 -7.11 -17.50 -4.66
N ARG A 103 -7.55 -18.41 -3.80
CA ARG A 103 -8.52 -18.17 -2.72
C ARG A 103 -8.04 -18.83 -1.44
N THR A 104 -8.60 -18.48 -0.29
CA THR A 104 -8.33 -19.16 0.98
C THR A 104 -9.04 -20.52 1.07
N SER A 105 -8.68 -21.35 2.03
CA SER A 105 -9.36 -22.62 2.32
C SER A 105 -10.80 -22.46 2.79
N TYR A 106 -11.23 -21.24 3.12
CA TYR A 106 -12.56 -20.94 3.65
C TYR A 106 -13.56 -20.50 2.58
N ASP A 107 -13.10 -20.15 1.38
CA ASP A 107 -13.97 -19.72 0.29
C ASP A 107 -14.71 -20.92 -0.29
N ASN A 108 -16.01 -20.98 -0.01
CA ASN A 108 -16.90 -22.06 -0.44
C ASN A 108 -18.15 -21.53 -1.19
N TYR A 109 -18.21 -20.23 -1.44
CA TYR A 109 -19.30 -19.57 -2.15
C TYR A 109 -18.74 -18.52 -3.13
N PRO A 110 -19.34 -18.36 -4.32
CA PRO A 110 -20.30 -19.30 -4.91
C PRO A 110 -19.62 -20.65 -5.25
N GLU A 111 -20.37 -21.64 -5.72
CA GLU A 111 -19.82 -22.99 -5.97
C GLU A 111 -18.62 -22.95 -6.95
N GLU A 112 -18.61 -21.98 -7.86
CA GLU A 112 -17.53 -21.72 -8.79
C GLU A 112 -16.20 -21.39 -8.11
N ALA A 113 -16.21 -20.81 -6.90
CA ALA A 113 -15.01 -20.52 -6.13
C ALA A 113 -14.20 -21.78 -5.79
N LEU A 114 -14.87 -22.94 -5.69
CA LEU A 114 -14.22 -24.23 -5.43
C LEU A 114 -13.32 -24.69 -6.58
N LYS A 115 -13.48 -24.11 -7.78
CA LYS A 115 -12.62 -24.38 -8.95
C LYS A 115 -11.31 -23.59 -8.90
N VAL A 116 -11.20 -22.60 -8.01
CA VAL A 116 -10.00 -21.79 -7.82
C VAL A 116 -9.10 -22.44 -6.79
N ASP A 117 -7.79 -22.42 -7.06
CA ASP A 117 -6.79 -23.04 -6.20
C ASP A 117 -6.75 -22.40 -4.80
N SER A 118 -6.61 -23.25 -3.78
CA SER A 118 -6.38 -22.82 -2.40
C SER A 118 -4.96 -22.30 -2.21
N ILE A 119 -4.81 -21.12 -1.61
CA ILE A 119 -3.53 -20.58 -1.13
C ILE A 119 -3.27 -20.89 0.35
N GLY A 120 -4.21 -21.56 1.04
CA GLY A 120 -4.12 -21.91 2.45
C GLY A 120 -5.13 -21.16 3.31
N GLY A 121 -4.88 -21.04 4.61
CA GLY A 121 -5.79 -20.35 5.52
C GLY A 121 -5.83 -18.83 5.32
N MET A 122 -6.76 -18.13 5.98
CA MET A 122 -6.96 -16.68 5.83
C MET A 122 -6.01 -15.85 6.72
N THR A 123 -6.04 -16.04 8.04
CA THR A 123 -5.21 -15.29 9.00
C THR A 123 -3.97 -16.06 9.44
N THR A 124 -4.10 -17.38 9.55
CA THR A 124 -3.01 -18.30 9.84
C THR A 124 -2.98 -19.37 8.76
N GLY A 125 -1.78 -19.73 8.31
CA GLY A 125 -1.58 -20.78 7.30
C GLY A 125 -1.84 -20.38 5.85
N SER A 126 -1.94 -19.08 5.53
CA SER A 126 -1.70 -18.60 4.16
C SER A 126 -0.27 -18.95 3.75
N SER A 127 -0.09 -19.54 2.57
CA SER A 127 1.23 -19.88 2.04
C SER A 127 1.70 -18.80 1.08
N ILE A 128 2.66 -17.99 1.51
CA ILE A 128 3.30 -16.95 0.67
C ILE A 128 3.88 -17.57 -0.60
N GLU A 129 4.59 -18.70 -0.48
CA GLU A 129 5.15 -19.42 -1.63
C GLU A 129 4.07 -19.83 -2.64
N THR A 130 2.91 -20.27 -2.14
CA THR A 130 1.78 -20.59 -3.02
C THR A 130 1.25 -19.34 -3.69
N ILE A 131 1.09 -18.23 -2.98
CA ILE A 131 0.65 -16.94 -3.55
C ILE A 131 1.61 -16.50 -4.66
N ILE A 132 2.92 -16.49 -4.40
CA ILE A 132 3.96 -16.11 -5.38
C ILE A 132 3.90 -17.04 -6.60
N SER A 133 3.72 -18.35 -6.40
CA SER A 133 3.62 -19.31 -7.50
C SER A 133 2.42 -19.08 -8.43
N LYS A 134 1.38 -18.37 -7.96
CA LYS A 134 0.23 -17.97 -8.79
C LYS A 134 0.54 -16.79 -9.70
N ASN A 135 1.68 -16.12 -9.55
CA ASN A 135 2.07 -14.91 -10.29
C ASN A 135 0.93 -13.88 -10.34
N PRO A 136 0.40 -13.41 -9.19
CA PRO A 136 -0.64 -12.39 -9.17
C PRO A 136 -0.07 -11.01 -9.54
N ASP A 137 -0.93 -10.16 -10.10
CA ASP A 137 -0.67 -8.73 -10.30
C ASP A 137 -1.43 -7.85 -9.29
N LEU A 138 -2.42 -8.43 -8.60
CA LEU A 138 -3.14 -7.79 -7.50
C LEU A 138 -3.48 -8.81 -6.41
N ILE A 139 -3.22 -8.44 -5.15
CA ILE A 139 -3.64 -9.21 -3.97
C ILE A 139 -4.64 -8.36 -3.20
N MET A 140 -5.83 -8.91 -2.96
CA MET A 140 -6.89 -8.25 -2.20
C MET A 140 -7.02 -8.86 -0.81
N SER A 141 -7.05 -8.01 0.21
CA SER A 141 -7.05 -8.42 1.61
C SER A 141 -8.06 -7.67 2.46
N THR A 142 -8.28 -8.18 3.67
CA THR A 142 -8.97 -7.46 4.75
C THR A 142 -7.97 -7.04 5.81
N THR A 143 -8.40 -6.16 6.72
CA THR A 143 -7.60 -5.70 7.86
C THR A 143 -7.23 -6.81 8.86
N MET A 144 -7.82 -8.02 8.75
CA MET A 144 -7.48 -9.16 9.62
C MET A 144 -6.17 -9.84 9.23
N VAL A 145 -5.67 -9.63 8.02
CA VAL A 145 -4.41 -10.20 7.56
C VAL A 145 -3.28 -9.22 7.84
N ASP A 146 -2.20 -9.68 8.45
CA ASP A 146 -1.03 -8.84 8.70
C ASP A 146 -0.33 -8.47 7.39
N MET A 147 -0.32 -7.18 7.06
CA MET A 147 0.27 -6.64 5.84
C MET A 147 1.79 -6.88 5.74
N ASN A 148 2.48 -7.12 6.86
CA ASN A 148 3.90 -7.49 6.83
C ASN A 148 4.14 -8.90 6.29
N THR A 149 3.08 -9.71 6.12
CA THR A 149 3.18 -11.08 5.60
C THR A 149 3.27 -11.12 4.08
N ILE A 150 2.83 -10.06 3.39
CA ILE A 150 2.61 -10.06 1.93
C ILE A 150 3.48 -9.02 1.20
N ASN A 151 4.06 -8.05 1.92
CA ASN A 151 4.95 -7.01 1.38
C ASN A 151 6.41 -7.45 1.24
#